data_AF-A0A838ML84-F1
#
_entry.id   AF-A0A838ML84-F1
#
_cell.length_a   1.000
_cell.length_b   1.000
_cell.length_c   1.000
_cell.angle_alpha   90.00
_cell.angle_beta   90.00
_cell.angle_gamma   90.00
#
_symmetry.space_group_name_H-M   'P 1'
#
loop_
_entity.id
_entity.type
_entity.pdbx_description
1 polymer ?
#
loop_
_entity_poly.entity_id
_entity_poly.type
_entity_poly.pdbx_seq_one_letter_code
_entity_poly.pdbx_strand_id
1 'polypeptide(L)'
;MMALNTNTPYPRMVQSAGANEADYRAFRKARAIWELITAAGDEVAAEPLFEAYADSIDTYLLAPASNAAELARKLRVVRDEELWRGWNMGQEIFSVLAEDARIIALADVAA
;
A
#
# COMPACT_ATOMS: atom_id res chain seq x y z
N MET A 1 -9.93 4.84 -34.11
CA MET A 1 -9.21 5.22 -32.87
C MET A 1 -10.20 5.10 -31.72
N MET A 2 -10.16 4.00 -30.97
CA MET A 2 -10.93 3.86 -29.73
C MET A 2 -10.14 4.52 -28.60
N ALA A 3 -10.75 5.50 -27.94
CA ALA A 3 -10.18 6.09 -26.72
C ALA A 3 -10.18 5.03 -25.62
N LEU A 4 -9.00 4.71 -25.09
CA LEU A 4 -8.87 3.94 -23.86
C LEU A 4 -9.49 4.77 -22.73
N ASN A 5 -10.61 4.29 -22.19
CA ASN A 5 -11.22 4.85 -20.99
C ASN A 5 -10.28 4.53 -19.81
N THR A 6 -9.38 5.47 -19.48
CA THR A 6 -8.46 5.40 -18.34
C THR A 6 -9.15 5.57 -16.98
N ASN A 7 -10.48 5.61 -16.95
CA ASN A 7 -11.27 5.82 -15.76
C ASN A 7 -11.91 4.53 -15.24
N THR A 8 -11.33 3.37 -15.59
CA THR A 8 -11.77 2.10 -15.03
C THR A 8 -11.11 1.95 -13.65
N PRO A 9 -11.86 2.01 -12.55
CA PRO A 9 -11.28 1.76 -11.23
C PRO A 9 -10.67 0.36 -11.25
N TYR A 10 -9.45 0.22 -10.72
CA TYR A 10 -8.86 -1.11 -10.53
C TYR A 10 -9.87 -2.01 -9.80
N PRO A 11 -10.10 -3.24 -10.28
CA PRO A 11 -11.07 -4.14 -9.66
C PRO A 11 -10.68 -4.33 -8.21
N ARG A 12 -11.58 -3.92 -7.30
CA ARG A 12 -11.40 -4.06 -5.85
C ARG A 12 -11.24 -5.54 -5.53
N MET A 13 -10.03 -5.96 -5.14
CA MET A 13 -9.88 -7.26 -4.50
C MET A 13 -10.57 -7.16 -3.14
N VAL A 14 -11.75 -7.78 -3.02
CA VAL A 14 -12.44 -7.92 -1.74
C VAL A 14 -11.61 -8.87 -0.88
N GLN A 15 -10.74 -8.30 -0.07
CA GLN A 15 -9.94 -9.05 0.89
C GLN A 15 -10.68 -9.16 2.23
N SER A 16 -10.54 -10.30 2.91
CA SER A 16 -11.07 -10.48 4.26
C SER A 16 -10.25 -9.66 5.27
N ALA A 17 -10.84 -9.27 6.40
CA ALA A 17 -10.18 -8.43 7.41
C ALA A 17 -8.82 -8.99 7.92
N GLY A 18 -8.57 -10.29 7.79
CA GLY A 18 -7.29 -10.92 8.15
C GLY A 18 -6.18 -10.76 7.10
N ALA A 19 -6.51 -10.50 5.84
CA ALA A 19 -5.55 -10.37 4.76
C ALA A 19 -4.73 -9.07 4.87
N ASN A 20 -5.36 -7.95 5.23
CA ASN A 20 -4.68 -6.67 5.45
C ASN A 20 -3.58 -6.75 6.53
N GLU A 21 -3.81 -7.52 7.61
CA GLU A 21 -2.83 -7.70 8.68
C GLU A 21 -1.68 -8.62 8.25
N ALA A 22 -1.97 -9.65 7.44
CA ALA A 22 -0.93 -10.50 6.86
C ALA A 22 -0.03 -9.70 5.91
N ASP A 23 -0.62 -8.90 5.03
CA ASP A 23 0.10 -8.06 4.07
C ASP A 23 0.93 -7.00 4.80
N TYR A 24 0.38 -6.37 5.84
CA TYR A 24 1.14 -5.44 6.69
C TYR A 24 2.38 -6.11 7.31
N ARG A 25 2.23 -7.33 7.85
CA ARG A 25 3.36 -8.06 8.45
C ARG A 25 4.39 -8.47 7.41
N ALA A 26 3.95 -8.89 6.22
CA ALA A 26 4.83 -9.23 5.11
C ALA A 26 5.67 -8.01 4.70
N PHE A 27 5.02 -6.85 4.50
CA PHE A 27 5.69 -5.57 4.24
C PHE A 27 6.72 -5.23 5.32
N ARG A 28 6.33 -5.27 6.60
CA ARG A 28 7.25 -4.92 7.71
C ARG A 28 8.47 -5.84 7.75
N LYS A 29 8.30 -7.11 7.41
CA LYS A 29 9.40 -8.07 7.33
C LYS A 29 10.31 -7.79 6.13
N ALA A 30 9.74 -7.54 4.94
CA ALA A 30 10.50 -7.21 3.74
C ALA A 30 11.34 -5.95 3.94
N ARG A 31 10.74 -4.88 4.50
CA ARG A 31 11.45 -3.65 4.86
C ARG A 31 12.63 -3.90 5.80
N ALA A 32 12.41 -4.65 6.88
CA ALA A 32 13.48 -4.92 7.85
C ALA A 32 14.65 -5.70 7.23
N ILE A 33 14.36 -6.65 6.34
CA ILE A 33 15.40 -7.41 5.61
C ILE A 33 16.18 -6.48 4.68
N TRP A 34 15.49 -5.65 3.90
CA TRP A 34 16.11 -4.70 2.98
C TRP A 34 17.00 -3.67 3.71
N GLU A 35 16.51 -3.10 4.83
CA GLU A 35 17.28 -2.17 5.66
C GLU A 35 18.55 -2.81 6.23
N LEU A 36 18.46 -4.06 6.71
CA LEU A 36 19.61 -4.80 7.25
C LEU A 36 20.68 -5.06 6.18
N ILE A 37 20.27 -5.50 4.99
CA ILE A 37 21.18 -5.80 3.88
C ILE A 37 21.84 -4.53 3.35
N THR A 38 21.06 -3.46 3.22
CA THR A 38 21.56 -2.15 2.79
C THR A 38 22.56 -1.59 3.81
N ALA A 39 22.27 -1.72 5.12
CA ALA A 39 23.19 -1.32 6.18
C ALA A 39 24.48 -2.16 6.21
N ALA A 40 24.42 -3.42 5.77
CA ALA A 40 25.58 -4.28 5.63
C ALA A 40 26.44 -3.95 4.40
N GLY A 41 25.95 -3.11 3.47
CA GLY A 41 26.66 -2.75 2.24
C GLY A 41 26.69 -3.86 1.19
N ASP A 42 25.79 -4.84 1.27
CA ASP A 42 25.68 -5.92 0.27
C ASP A 42 24.77 -5.48 -0.88
N GLU A 43 25.37 -4.74 -1.82
CA GLU A 43 24.68 -4.17 -2.98
C GLU A 43 24.09 -5.25 -3.91
N VAL A 44 24.72 -6.43 -4.00
CA VAL A 44 24.27 -7.53 -4.88
C VAL A 44 22.95 -8.12 -4.37
N ALA A 45 22.77 -8.21 -3.05
CA ALA A 45 21.52 -8.64 -2.45
C ALA A 45 20.47 -7.52 -2.35
N ALA A 46 20.88 -6.25 -2.36
CA ALA A 46 20.00 -5.11 -2.09
C ALA A 46 18.90 -4.91 -3.15
N GLU A 47 19.21 -5.08 -4.44
CA GLU A 47 18.28 -4.79 -5.54
C GLU A 47 17.09 -5.77 -5.60
N PRO A 48 17.27 -7.11 -5.61
CA PRO A 48 16.14 -8.04 -5.55
C PRO A 48 15.29 -7.89 -4.28
N LEU A 49 15.90 -7.48 -3.18
CA LEU A 49 15.19 -7.24 -1.92
C LEU A 49 14.42 -5.93 -1.92
N PHE A 50 14.90 -4.92 -2.64
CA PHE A 50 14.15 -3.70 -2.88
C PHE A 50 12.89 -3.99 -3.71
N GLU A 51 12.99 -4.80 -4.76
CA GLU A 51 11.82 -5.23 -5.55
C GLU A 51 10.80 -5.97 -4.68
N ALA A 52 11.25 -6.95 -3.89
CA ALA A 52 10.36 -7.68 -2.98
C ALA A 52 9.73 -6.77 -1.91
N TYR A 53 10.48 -5.77 -1.44
CA TYR A 53 9.97 -4.72 -0.56
C TYR A 53 8.89 -3.88 -1.26
N ALA A 54 9.18 -3.38 -2.46
CA ALA A 54 8.29 -2.54 -3.26
C ALA A 54 6.96 -3.26 -3.57
N ASP A 55 7.03 -4.52 -4.02
CA ASP A 55 5.85 -5.33 -4.28
C ASP A 55 5.00 -5.54 -3.01
N SER A 56 5.66 -5.76 -1.87
CA SER A 56 4.97 -6.01 -0.60
C SER A 56 4.25 -4.77 -0.06
N ILE A 57 4.86 -3.59 -0.20
CA ILE A 57 4.24 -2.34 0.23
C ILE A 57 3.10 -1.95 -0.71
N ASP A 58 3.25 -2.14 -2.01
CA ASP A 58 2.19 -1.87 -3.00
C ASP A 58 0.99 -2.79 -2.74
N THR A 59 1.23 -4.09 -2.55
CA THR A 59 0.19 -5.06 -2.19
C THR A 59 -0.57 -4.62 -0.93
N TYR A 60 0.17 -4.24 0.12
CA TYR A 60 -0.45 -3.79 1.37
C TYR A 60 -1.25 -2.50 1.18
N LEU A 61 -0.74 -1.51 0.46
CA LEU A 61 -1.37 -0.19 0.37
C LEU A 61 -2.55 -0.15 -0.60
N LEU A 62 -2.54 -0.99 -1.65
CA LEU A 62 -3.62 -1.09 -2.63
C LEU A 62 -4.79 -1.95 -2.13
N ALA A 63 -4.59 -2.78 -1.11
CA ALA A 63 -5.69 -3.47 -0.47
C ALA A 63 -6.67 -2.45 0.16
N PRO A 64 -8.00 -2.67 0.12
CA PRO A 64 -8.94 -1.75 0.77
C PRO A 64 -8.80 -1.75 2.29
N ALA A 65 -8.83 -0.60 2.94
CA ALA A 65 -8.97 -0.50 4.40
C ALA A 65 -10.40 -0.84 4.83
N SER A 66 -10.54 -1.70 5.85
CA SER A 66 -11.86 -2.13 6.33
C SER A 66 -12.46 -1.23 7.41
N ASN A 67 -11.63 -0.40 8.06
CA ASN A 67 -12.01 0.46 9.17
C ASN A 67 -11.05 1.64 9.33
N ALA A 68 -11.42 2.61 10.18
CA ALA A 68 -10.64 3.82 10.42
C ALA A 68 -9.22 3.54 10.96
N ALA A 69 -9.05 2.51 11.80
CA ALA A 69 -7.74 2.17 12.36
C ALA A 69 -6.78 1.61 11.30
N GLU A 70 -7.28 0.81 10.36
CA GLU A 70 -6.51 0.33 9.20
C GLU A 70 -6.14 1.46 8.26
N LEU A 71 -7.09 2.33 7.93
CA LEU A 71 -6.83 3.50 7.09
C LEU A 71 -5.76 4.40 7.72
N ALA A 72 -5.86 4.69 9.02
CA ALA A 72 -4.86 5.49 9.74
C ALA A 72 -3.48 4.84 9.72
N ARG A 73 -3.40 3.50 9.76
CA ARG A 73 -2.14 2.76 9.65
C ARG A 73 -1.53 2.88 8.26
N LYS A 74 -2.33 2.71 7.20
CA LYS A 74 -1.86 2.86 5.81
C LYS A 74 -1.36 4.28 5.54
N LEU A 75 -2.09 5.30 6.00
CA LEU A 75 -1.65 6.71 5.90
C LEU A 75 -0.33 6.95 6.63
N ARG A 76 -0.10 6.30 7.77
CA ARG A 76 1.19 6.35 8.46
C ARG A 76 2.31 5.70 7.64
N VAL A 77 2.05 4.55 7.01
CA VAL A 77 3.02 3.91 6.12
C VAL A 77 3.36 4.81 4.94
N VAL A 78 2.35 5.39 4.26
CA VAL A 78 2.57 6.37 3.20
C VAL A 78 3.47 7.51 3.67
N ARG A 79 3.20 8.05 4.87
CA ARG A 79 4.02 9.08 5.52
C ARG A 79 5.47 8.63 5.74
N ASP A 80 5.66 7.47 6.35
CA ASP A 80 6.98 7.03 6.84
C ASP A 80 7.89 6.56 5.70
N GLU A 81 7.32 6.13 4.58
CA GLU A 81 8.05 5.64 3.40
C GLU A 81 8.22 6.72 2.33
N GLU A 82 7.77 7.96 2.62
CA GLU A 82 7.85 9.09 1.70
C GLU A 82 7.25 8.85 0.31
N LEU A 83 6.19 8.04 0.19
CA LEU A 83 5.67 7.57 -1.11
C LEU A 83 5.14 8.68 -2.03
N TRP A 84 4.94 9.90 -1.51
CA TRP A 84 4.63 11.07 -2.33
C TRP A 84 5.82 11.55 -3.17
N ARG A 85 7.05 11.09 -2.90
CA ARG A 85 8.28 11.46 -3.60
C ARG A 85 8.61 10.50 -4.73
N GLY A 86 7.73 10.46 -5.75
CA GLY A 86 8.03 9.77 -7.00
C GLY A 86 7.89 8.24 -6.94
N TRP A 87 7.11 7.71 -6.00
CA TRP A 87 6.73 6.29 -6.03
C TRP A 87 5.84 6.03 -7.25
N ASN A 88 6.18 5.00 -8.04
CA ASN A 88 5.51 4.73 -9.32
C ASN A 88 4.00 4.54 -9.16
N MET A 89 3.56 3.87 -8.09
CA MET A 89 2.14 3.61 -7.80
C MET A 89 1.47 4.70 -6.93
N GLY A 90 2.14 5.85 -6.71
CA GLY A 90 1.67 6.87 -5.77
C GLY A 90 0.24 7.35 -6.05
N GLN A 91 -0.10 7.62 -7.32
CA GLN A 91 -1.44 8.08 -7.70
C GLN A 91 -2.53 7.05 -7.38
N GLU A 92 -2.25 5.77 -7.61
CA GLU A 92 -3.20 4.67 -7.37
C GLU A 92 -3.40 4.46 -5.87
N ILE A 93 -2.32 4.46 -5.09
CA ILE A 93 -2.36 4.39 -3.63
C ILE A 93 -3.22 5.52 -3.05
N PHE A 94 -2.99 6.77 -3.47
CA PHE A 94 -3.79 7.90 -2.97
C PHE A 94 -5.25 7.81 -3.38
N SER A 95 -5.54 7.30 -4.58
CA SER A 95 -6.92 7.10 -5.05
C SER A 95 -7.67 6.07 -4.20
N VAL A 96 -7.02 4.94 -3.88
CA VAL A 96 -7.59 3.90 -3.00
C VAL A 96 -7.83 4.46 -1.60
N LEU A 97 -6.84 5.12 -1.00
CA LEU A 97 -6.96 5.66 0.36
C LEU A 97 -8.02 6.75 0.48
N ALA A 98 -8.19 7.60 -0.55
CA ALA A 98 -9.23 8.62 -0.58
C ALA A 98 -10.63 8.00 -0.65
N GLU A 99 -10.81 6.95 -1.46
CA GLU A 99 -12.08 6.24 -1.57
C GLU A 99 -12.42 5.47 -0.29
N ASP A 100 -11.44 4.81 0.32
CA ASP A 100 -11.62 4.13 1.61
C ASP A 100 -11.99 5.12 2.72
N ALA A 101 -11.34 6.29 2.76
CA ALA A 101 -11.68 7.37 3.69
C ALA A 101 -13.14 7.83 3.51
N ARG A 102 -13.58 8.00 2.26
CA ARG A 102 -14.96 8.38 1.94
C ARG A 102 -15.95 7.32 2.43
N ILE A 103 -15.70 6.05 2.17
CA ILE A 103 -16.59 4.95 2.56
C ILE A 103 -16.67 4.82 4.08
N ILE A 104 -15.53 4.85 4.77
CA ILE A 104 -15.47 4.73 6.24
C ILE A 104 -16.21 5.91 6.88
N ALA A 105 -15.97 7.15 6.43
CA ALA A 105 -16.64 8.32 6.97
C ALA A 105 -18.17 8.27 6.79
N LEU A 106 -18.65 7.76 5.66
CA LEU A 106 -20.09 7.62 5.41
C LEU A 106 -20.73 6.48 6.22
N ALA A 107 -19.98 5.41 6.49
CA ALA A 107 -20.46 4.31 7.34
C ALA A 107 -20.67 4.78 8.79
N ASP A 108 -19.77 5.63 9.31
CA ASP A 108 -19.87 6.18 10.67
C ASP A 108 -21.02 7.19 10.83
N VAL A 109 -21.41 7.89 9.76
CA VAL A 109 -22.54 8.86 9.78
C VAL A 109 -23.91 8.17 9.77
N ALA A 110 -23.98 6.93 9.29
CA ALA A 110 -25.22 6.16 9.18
C ALA A 110 -25.52 5.28 10.42
N ALA A 111 -24.61 5.22 11.40
CA ALA A 111 -24.70 4.44 12.63
C ALA A 111 -25.20 5.29 13.81
#